data_AF-A0A9Q3C4A3-F1
#
_entry.id   AF-A0A9Q3C4A3-F1
#
_cell.length_a   1.000
_cell.length_b   1.000
_cell.length_c   1.000
_cell.angle_alpha   90.00
_cell.angle_beta   90.00
_cell.angle_gamma   90.00
#
_symmetry.space_group_name_H-M   'P 1'
#
loop_
_entity.id
_entity.type
_entity.pdbx_description
1 polymer ?
#
loop_
_entity_poly.entity_id
_entity_poly.type
_entity_poly.pdbx_seq_one_letter_code
_entity_poly.pdbx_strand_id
1 'polypeptide(L)'
;MGQSKELANELTRNTFHLIGAINIAPSWTVSMDDAAAFFQHWKKFHLSNQHLFPKQKGNPNNHFSDHIPNLLQRWGPAQVSATWGYEPLIGLFAKMPTNN
;
A
#
# COMPACT_ATOMS: atom_id res chain seq x y z
N MET A 1 -0.78 -22.15 -25.78
CA MET A 1 0.50 -21.73 -25.15
C MET A 1 0.62 -20.22 -24.98
N GLY A 2 0.10 -19.38 -25.90
CA GLY A 2 0.18 -17.90 -25.81
C GLY A 2 -0.60 -17.25 -24.66
N GLN A 3 -1.84 -17.65 -24.40
CA GLN A 3 -2.69 -17.00 -23.38
C GLN A 3 -2.18 -17.15 -21.94
N SER A 4 -1.64 -18.32 -21.58
CA SER A 4 -1.07 -18.54 -20.24
C SER A 4 0.18 -17.68 -20.00
N LYS A 5 0.98 -17.45 -21.05
CA LYS A 5 2.17 -16.59 -20.96
C LYS A 5 1.80 -15.11 -20.82
N GLU A 6 0.74 -14.67 -21.52
CA GLU A 6 0.28 -13.29 -21.38
C GLU A 6 -0.32 -13.01 -19.99
N LEU A 7 -1.10 -13.95 -19.45
CA LEU A 7 -1.62 -13.84 -18.09
C LEU A 7 -0.48 -13.78 -17.06
N ALA A 8 0.55 -14.60 -17.23
CA ALA A 8 1.73 -14.57 -16.36
C ALA A 8 2.45 -13.20 -16.44
N ASN A 9 2.64 -12.66 -17.64
CA ASN A 9 3.24 -11.34 -17.83
C ASN A 9 2.41 -10.23 -17.16
N GLU A 10 1.08 -10.29 -17.30
CA GLU A 10 0.18 -9.32 -16.66
C GLU A 10 0.24 -9.40 -15.14
N LEU A 11 0.24 -10.62 -14.57
CA LEU A 11 0.41 -10.83 -13.14
C LEU A 11 1.75 -10.29 -12.64
N THR A 12 2.84 -10.51 -13.38
CA THR A 12 4.16 -9.97 -13.04
C THR A 12 4.16 -8.45 -13.07
N ARG A 13 3.58 -7.81 -14.12
CA ARG A 13 3.48 -6.35 -14.20
C ARG A 13 2.63 -5.77 -13.06
N ASN A 14 1.50 -6.41 -12.76
CA ASN A 14 0.64 -6.02 -11.64
C ASN A 14 1.40 -6.08 -10.31
N THR A 15 2.14 -7.18 -10.07
CA THR A 15 2.99 -7.36 -8.89
C THR A 15 4.04 -6.26 -8.77
N PHE A 16 4.70 -5.88 -9.86
CA PHE A 16 5.69 -4.79 -9.82
C PHE A 16 5.07 -3.43 -9.51
N HIS A 17 3.85 -3.16 -10.00
CA HIS A 17 3.13 -1.96 -9.61
C HIS A 17 2.75 -1.95 -8.13
N LEU A 18 2.33 -3.10 -7.58
CA LEU A 18 2.09 -3.22 -6.15
C LEU A 18 3.35 -2.96 -5.33
N ILE A 19 4.48 -3.58 -5.69
CA ILE A 19 5.78 -3.38 -5.04
C ILE A 19 6.21 -1.91 -5.11
N GLY A 20 6.05 -1.26 -6.26
CA GLY A 20 6.35 0.17 -6.41
C GLY A 20 5.58 1.04 -5.43
N ALA A 21 4.27 0.80 -5.28
CA ALA A 21 3.45 1.51 -4.29
C ALA A 21 3.88 1.19 -2.84
N ILE A 22 4.13 -0.10 -2.53
CA ILE A 22 4.53 -0.56 -1.19
C ILE A 22 5.93 -0.07 -0.79
N ASN A 23 6.83 0.23 -1.72
CA ASN A 23 8.13 0.81 -1.38
C ASN A 23 8.01 2.29 -0.97
N ILE A 24 7.01 3.00 -1.50
CA ILE A 24 6.80 4.43 -1.23
C ILE A 24 5.99 4.63 0.06
N ALA A 25 4.89 3.89 0.22
CA ALA A 25 3.95 4.07 1.35
C ALA A 25 4.61 4.11 2.74
N PRO A 26 5.52 3.17 3.10
CA PRO A 26 6.19 3.13 4.39
C PRO A 26 7.54 3.87 4.38
N SER A 27 7.86 4.65 3.34
CA SER A 27 9.11 5.40 3.30
C SER A 27 9.18 6.42 4.44
N TRP A 28 10.38 6.61 4.98
CA TRP A 28 10.68 7.64 5.99
C TRP A 28 10.85 9.03 5.40
N THR A 29 10.98 9.13 4.08
CA THR A 29 11.10 10.39 3.35
C THR A 29 10.23 10.32 2.10
N VAL A 30 9.42 11.36 1.89
CA VAL A 30 8.55 11.43 0.71
C VAL A 30 8.58 12.84 0.12
N SER A 31 8.51 12.89 -1.20
CA SER A 31 8.37 14.09 -2.01
C SER A 31 7.01 14.12 -2.72
N MET A 32 6.70 15.23 -3.37
CA MET A 32 5.51 15.33 -4.24
C MET A 32 5.57 14.32 -5.39
N ASP A 33 6.77 14.06 -5.91
CA ASP A 33 6.99 13.09 -6.98
C ASP A 33 6.75 11.66 -6.50
N ASP A 34 7.13 11.34 -5.25
CA ASP A 34 6.83 10.04 -4.64
C ASP A 34 5.33 9.84 -4.48
N ALA A 35 4.58 10.86 -4.06
CA ALA A 35 3.12 10.78 -3.96
C ALA A 35 2.48 10.56 -5.34
N ALA A 36 2.98 11.24 -6.39
CA ALA A 36 2.53 11.03 -7.76
C ALA A 36 2.89 9.62 -8.27
N ALA A 37 4.09 9.13 -7.99
CA ALA A 37 4.55 7.79 -8.35
C ALA A 37 3.72 6.71 -7.65
N PHE A 38 3.43 6.87 -6.35
CA PHE A 38 2.50 6.00 -5.63
C PHE A 38 1.15 5.95 -6.34
N PHE A 39 0.56 7.11 -6.65
CA PHE A 39 -0.75 7.16 -7.31
C PHE A 39 -0.74 6.42 -8.65
N GLN A 40 0.30 6.61 -9.46
CA GLN A 40 0.43 5.92 -10.74
C GLN A 40 0.56 4.40 -10.57
N HIS A 41 1.43 3.94 -9.67
CA HIS A 41 1.63 2.54 -9.38
C HIS A 41 0.35 1.89 -8.84
N TRP A 42 -0.26 2.50 -7.81
CA TRP A 42 -1.48 2.01 -7.20
C TRP A 42 -2.64 1.93 -8.19
N LYS A 43 -2.84 2.97 -9.02
CA LYS A 43 -3.89 2.98 -10.04
C LYS A 43 -3.72 1.84 -11.05
N LYS A 44 -2.49 1.62 -11.56
CA LYS A 44 -2.21 0.53 -12.51
C LYS A 44 -2.41 -0.84 -11.86
N PHE A 45 -1.94 -1.01 -10.62
CA PHE A 45 -2.19 -2.21 -9.83
C PHE A 45 -3.69 -2.45 -9.66
N HIS A 46 -4.45 -1.46 -9.18
CA HIS A 46 -5.87 -1.61 -8.86
C HIS A 46 -6.69 -2.00 -10.09
N LEU A 47 -6.47 -1.31 -11.22
CA LEU A 47 -7.21 -1.57 -12.47
C LEU A 47 -6.89 -2.97 -13.04
N SER A 48 -5.62 -3.36 -13.11
CA SER A 48 -5.28 -4.67 -13.65
C SER A 48 -5.57 -5.80 -12.66
N ASN A 49 -5.59 -5.54 -11.35
CA ASN A 49 -6.00 -6.53 -10.35
C ASN A 49 -7.49 -6.88 -10.49
N GLN A 50 -8.35 -5.92 -10.83
CA GLN A 50 -9.77 -6.21 -11.13
C GLN A 50 -9.92 -7.07 -12.39
N HIS A 51 -9.04 -6.90 -13.38
CA HIS A 51 -9.03 -7.76 -14.57
C HIS A 51 -8.54 -9.18 -14.28
N LEU A 52 -7.43 -9.30 -13.54
CA LEU A 52 -6.83 -10.58 -13.15
C LEU A 52 -7.72 -11.38 -12.18
N PHE A 53 -8.45 -10.68 -11.30
CA PHE A 53 -9.26 -11.28 -10.24
C PHE A 53 -10.68 -10.68 -10.21
N PRO A 54 -11.52 -10.92 -11.24
CA PRO A 54 -12.81 -10.23 -11.40
C PRO A 54 -13.85 -10.59 -10.34
N LYS A 55 -13.64 -11.69 -9.61
CA LYS A 55 -14.51 -12.11 -8.51
C LYS A 55 -14.12 -11.48 -7.16
N GLN A 56 -12.96 -10.84 -7.08
CA GLN A 56 -12.49 -10.22 -5.86
C GLN A 56 -13.24 -8.91 -5.63
N LYS A 57 -13.90 -8.79 -4.47
CA LYS A 57 -14.54 -7.55 -4.05
C LYS A 57 -13.48 -6.56 -3.54
N GLY A 58 -13.74 -5.27 -3.72
CA GLY A 58 -12.94 -4.22 -3.08
C GLY A 58 -13.01 -4.37 -1.56
N ASN A 59 -11.86 -4.32 -0.89
CA ASN A 59 -11.80 -4.27 0.57
C ASN A 59 -11.57 -2.81 1.03
N PRO A 60 -11.88 -2.49 2.30
CA PRO A 60 -11.66 -1.16 2.84
C PRO A 60 -10.22 -0.67 2.74
N ASN A 61 -9.22 -1.56 2.86
CA ASN A 61 -7.81 -1.20 2.78
C ASN A 61 -7.42 -0.75 1.36
N ASN A 62 -7.98 -1.37 0.31
CA ASN A 62 -7.77 -0.97 -1.06
C ASN A 62 -8.35 0.41 -1.33
N HIS A 63 -9.52 0.71 -0.75
CA HIS A 63 -10.08 2.06 -0.80
C HIS A 63 -9.23 3.06 0.00
N PHE A 64 -8.76 2.68 1.18
CA PHE A 64 -7.87 3.52 1.98
C PHE A 64 -6.58 3.88 1.23
N SER A 65 -6.00 2.92 0.50
CA SER A 65 -4.82 3.16 -0.33
C SER A 65 -5.02 4.22 -1.41
N ASP A 66 -6.26 4.45 -1.89
CA ASP A 66 -6.55 5.53 -2.85
C ASP A 66 -6.29 6.93 -2.24
N HIS A 67 -6.33 7.04 -0.91
CA HIS A 67 -6.09 8.29 -0.18
C HIS A 67 -4.62 8.52 0.19
N ILE A 68 -3.77 7.49 0.13
CA ILE A 68 -2.36 7.58 0.52
C ILE A 68 -1.62 8.74 -0.17
N PRO A 69 -1.77 9.00 -1.49
CA PRO A 69 -1.12 10.14 -2.13
C PRO A 69 -1.43 11.49 -1.46
N ASN A 70 -2.71 11.71 -1.11
CA ASN A 70 -3.13 12.95 -0.44
C ASN A 70 -2.59 13.02 0.99
N LEU A 71 -2.54 11.87 1.68
CA LEU A 71 -1.96 11.79 3.03
C LEU A 71 -0.46 12.10 3.00
N LEU A 72 0.29 11.55 2.05
CA LEU A 72 1.72 11.81 1.90
C LEU A 72 2.00 13.29 1.61
N GLN A 73 1.20 13.92 0.74
CA GLN A 73 1.35 15.35 0.43
C GLN A 73 1.04 16.25 1.63
N ARG A 74 0.06 15.87 2.46
CA ARG A 74 -0.43 16.72 3.55
C ARG A 74 0.33 16.53 4.85
N TRP A 75 0.71 15.31 5.17
CA TRP A 75 1.27 14.93 6.46
C TRP A 75 2.71 14.44 6.36
N GLY A 76 3.22 14.27 5.13
CA GLY A 76 4.54 13.70 4.90
C GLY A 76 4.56 12.18 5.06
N PRO A 77 5.70 11.60 5.45
CA PRO A 77 5.90 10.16 5.57
C PRO A 77 4.84 9.46 6.45
N ALA A 78 4.27 8.35 5.99
CA ALA A 78 3.26 7.63 6.78
C ALA A 78 3.81 7.14 8.13
N GLN A 79 5.12 6.86 8.22
CA GLN A 79 5.77 6.39 9.44
C GLN A 79 5.64 7.33 10.64
N VAL A 80 5.48 8.64 10.42
CA VAL A 80 5.32 9.61 11.51
C VAL A 80 3.88 9.75 11.98
N SER A 81 2.91 9.41 11.12
CA SER A 81 1.47 9.61 11.41
C SER A 81 0.70 8.32 11.66
N ALA A 82 1.24 7.18 11.24
CA ALA A 82 0.51 5.92 11.26
C ALA A 82 0.54 5.24 12.63
N THR A 83 -0.55 4.55 12.95
CA THR A 83 -0.74 3.88 14.23
C THR A 83 0.24 2.74 14.47
N TRP A 84 0.79 2.14 13.42
CA TRP A 84 1.76 1.04 13.53
C TRP A 84 3.08 1.49 14.19
N GLY A 85 3.42 2.78 14.15
CA GLY A 85 4.55 3.31 14.92
C GLY A 85 4.43 3.08 16.43
N TYR A 86 3.20 2.84 16.93
CA TYR A 86 2.91 2.57 18.33
C TYR A 86 2.72 1.07 18.64
N GLU A 87 2.79 0.17 17.66
CA GLU A 87 2.73 -1.28 17.90
C GLU A 87 3.76 -1.79 18.91
N PRO A 88 5.02 -1.31 18.92
CA PRO A 88 5.98 -1.67 19.95
C PRO A 88 5.52 -1.30 21.37
N LEU A 89 4.83 -0.16 21.53
CA LEU A 89 4.27 0.26 22.82
C LEU A 89 3.12 -0.65 23.26
N ILE A 90 2.27 -1.09 22.33
CA ILE A 90 1.22 -2.08 22.64
C ILE A 90 1.85 -3.37 23.17
N GLY A 91 2.91 -3.85 22.51
CA GLY A 91 3.65 -5.03 22.96
C GLY A 91 4.32 -4.85 24.32
N LEU A 92 4.76 -3.64 24.65
CA LEU A 92 5.29 -3.30 25.96
C LEU A 92 4.17 -3.29 27.02
N PHE A 93 3.04 -2.63 26.75
CA PHE A 93 1.91 -2.55 27.68
C PHE A 93 1.28 -3.92 27.95
N ALA A 94 1.20 -4.79 26.94
CA ALA A 94 0.72 -6.16 27.12
C ALA A 94 1.57 -6.99 28.12
N LYS A 95 2.82 -6.59 28.35
CA LYS A 95 3.73 -7.24 29.33
C LYS A 95 3.67 -6.59 30.72
N MET A 96 2.99 -5.45 30.88
CA MET A 96 2.82 -4.82 32.18
C MET A 96 1.60 -5.43 32.89
N PRO A 97 1.78 -6.04 34.07
CA PRO A 97 0.71 -6.82 34.72
C PRO A 97 -0.39 -5.96 35.36
N THR A 98 -0.14 -4.67 35.60
CA THR A 98 -1.12 -3.74 36.20
C THR A 98 -1.03 -2.35 35.57
N ASN A 99 -2.20 -1.74 35.33
CA ASN A 99 -2.35 -0.33 35.02
C ASN A 99 -2.42 0.42 36.36
N ASN A 100 -1.28 0.95 36.83
CA ASN A 100 -1.24 1.76 38.04
C ASN A 100 -1.81 3.16 37.78
#